data_AF-A0A7Z0EKS3-F1
#
_entry.id   AF-A0A7Z0EKS3-F1
#
_cell.length_a   1.000
_cell.length_b   1.000
_cell.length_c   1.000
_cell.angle_alpha   90.00
_cell.angle_beta   90.00
_cell.angle_gamma   90.00
#
_symmetry.space_group_name_H-M   'P 1'
#
loop_
_entity.id
_entity.type
_entity.pdbx_description
1 polymer ?
#
loop_
_entity_poly.entity_id
_entity_poly.type
_entity_poly.pdbx_seq_one_letter_code
_entity_poly.pdbx_strand_id
1 'polypeptide(L)'
;MEALRNLGAAFAHRQLLNYRRDDTLVVNDPYLRQRVEITAYGHWYRWTGPDGTPQHSDIHAPGPTVDRIIDQYAGLHLGTGAT
;
A
#
# COMPACT_ATOMS: atom_id res chain seq x y z
N MET A 1 4.25 -12.67 11.74
CA MET A 1 4.12 -11.31 11.17
C MET A 1 5.41 -10.86 10.44
N GLU A 2 5.98 -11.72 9.60
CA GLU A 2 7.16 -11.35 8.79
C GLU A 2 6.76 -10.58 7.52
N ALA A 3 5.64 -10.97 6.94
CA ALA A 3 5.04 -10.32 5.78
C ALA A 3 4.90 -8.80 5.89
N LEU A 4 4.27 -8.28 6.95
CA LEU A 4 4.12 -6.83 7.13
C LEU A 4 5.45 -6.13 7.38
N ARG A 5 6.47 -6.83 7.90
CA ARG A 5 7.84 -6.27 7.99
C ARG A 5 8.47 -6.18 6.60
N ASN A 6 8.33 -7.21 5.77
CA ASN A 6 8.84 -7.21 4.39
C ASN A 6 8.16 -6.11 3.55
N LEU A 7 6.84 -5.94 3.71
CA LEU A 7 6.10 -4.88 3.06
C LEU A 7 6.51 -3.49 3.57
N GLY A 8 6.67 -3.32 4.89
CA GLY A 8 7.16 -2.06 5.47
C GLY A 8 8.57 -1.70 5.00
N ALA A 9 9.46 -2.68 4.88
CA ALA A 9 10.79 -2.50 4.30
C ALA A 9 10.72 -2.08 2.82
N ALA A 10 9.79 -2.65 2.05
CA ALA A 10 9.57 -2.25 0.66
C ALA A 10 9.06 -0.80 0.53
N PHE A 11 8.15 -0.35 1.41
CA PHE A 11 7.76 1.07 1.49
C PHE A 11 8.94 1.96 1.88
N ALA A 12 9.74 1.56 2.87
CA ALA A 12 10.92 2.31 3.30
C ALA A 12 11.99 2.41 2.19
N HIS A 13 12.16 1.37 1.37
CA HIS A 13 13.03 1.40 0.19
C HIS A 13 12.56 2.42 -0.86
N ARG A 14 11.25 2.70 -0.93
CA ARG A 14 10.67 3.79 -1.73
C ARG A 14 10.60 5.12 -0.97
N GLN A 15 11.28 5.21 0.18
CA GLN A 15 11.34 6.40 1.05
C GLN A 15 9.97 6.85 1.58
N LEU A 16 8.98 5.96 1.64
CA LEU A 16 7.64 6.27 2.13
C LEU A 16 7.50 6.03 3.63
N LEU A 17 6.96 7.02 4.32
CA LEU A 17 6.71 6.99 5.76
C LEU A 17 5.65 5.94 6.11
N ASN A 18 6.06 4.97 6.93
CA ASN A 18 5.21 3.91 7.43
C ASN A 18 5.54 3.55 8.88
N TYR A 19 4.57 2.99 9.59
CA TYR A 19 4.74 2.47 10.94
C TYR A 19 3.81 1.28 11.17
N ARG A 20 4.14 0.45 12.17
CA ARG A 20 3.26 -0.65 12.58
C ARG A 20 2.39 -0.25 13.76
N ARG A 21 1.11 -0.64 13.69
CA ARG A 21 0.14 -0.58 14.79
C ARG A 21 -0.50 -1.96 14.92
N ASP A 22 -0.12 -2.71 15.94
CA ASP A 22 -0.58 -4.09 16.17
C ASP A 22 -0.32 -5.01 14.95
N ASP A 23 -1.37 -5.61 14.39
CA ASP A 23 -1.36 -6.45 13.19
C ASP A 23 -1.58 -5.66 11.89
N THR A 24 -1.43 -4.34 11.93
CA THR A 24 -1.62 -3.44 10.78
C THR A 24 -0.34 -2.67 10.47
N LEU A 25 0.01 -2.61 9.19
CA LEU A 25 0.98 -1.66 8.65
C LEU A 25 0.23 -0.40 8.19
N VAL A 26 0.65 0.75 8.69
CA VAL A 26 0.06 2.05 8.33
C VAL A 26 1.07 2.80 7.48
N VAL A 27 0.65 3.22 6.28
CA VAL A 27 1.43 4.09 5.38
C VAL A 27 0.79 5.46 5.42
N ASN A 28 1.55 6.45 5.90
CA ASN A 28 1.06 7.80 6.12
C ASN A 28 2.13 8.79 5.64
N ASP A 29 2.27 8.86 4.33
CA ASP A 29 3.25 9.70 3.66
C ASP A 29 2.54 10.87 2.96
N PRO A 30 3.06 12.11 3.02
CA PRO A 30 2.50 13.27 2.32
C PRO A 30 2.38 13.08 0.79
N TYR A 31 3.18 12.20 0.20
CA TYR A 31 3.08 11.84 -1.21
C TYR A 31 1.79 11.08 -1.55
N LEU A 32 1.22 10.36 -0.58
CA LEU A 32 -0.06 9.68 -0.74
C LEU A 32 -1.19 10.64 -0.32
N ARG A 33 -2.24 10.75 -1.12
CA ARG A 33 -3.36 11.67 -0.85
C ARG A 33 -4.20 11.26 0.36
N GLN A 34 -4.08 10.02 0.81
CA GLN A 34 -4.78 9.48 1.96
C GLN A 34 -3.94 8.38 2.63
N ARG A 35 -4.16 8.19 3.93
CA ARG A 35 -3.55 7.12 4.72
C ARG A 35 -3.97 5.75 4.20
N VAL A 36 -3.04 4.79 4.20
CA VAL A 36 -3.32 3.38 3.87
C VAL A 36 -3.13 2.52 5.10
N GLU A 37 -4.11 1.68 5.42
CA GLU A 37 -4.01 0.67 6.47
C GLU A 37 -4.02 -0.72 5.81
N ILE A 38 -2.98 -1.51 6.09
CA ILE A 38 -2.71 -2.77 5.42
C ILE A 38 -2.61 -3.87 6.47
N THR A 39 -3.40 -4.92 6.30
CA THR A 39 -3.35 -6.13 7.11
C THR A 39 -2.79 -7.29 6.29
N ALA A 40 -2.25 -8.31 6.96
CA ALA A 40 -1.86 -9.55 6.31
C ALA A 40 -2.71 -10.70 6.87
N TYR A 41 -3.35 -11.47 5.99
CA TYR A 41 -4.14 -12.63 6.37
C TYR A 41 -3.89 -13.79 5.40
N GLY A 42 -3.41 -14.91 5.92
CA GLY A 42 -2.98 -16.05 5.10
C GLY A 42 -1.89 -15.64 4.11
N HIS A 43 -2.19 -15.78 2.81
CA HIS A 43 -1.28 -15.47 1.71
C HIS A 43 -1.47 -14.08 1.10
N TRP A 44 -2.23 -13.19 1.76
CA TRP A 44 -2.62 -11.92 1.18
C TRP A 44 -2.26 -10.72 2.06
N TYR A 45 -1.72 -9.67 1.44
CA TYR A 45 -1.88 -8.30 1.91
C TYR A 45 -3.28 -7.81 1.55
N ARG A 46 -3.92 -7.06 2.45
CA ARG A 46 -5.28 -6.52 2.26
C ARG A 46 -5.34 -5.06 2.71
N TRP A 47 -5.97 -4.22 1.89
CA TRP A 47 -6.23 -2.81 2.18
C TRP A 47 -7.54 -2.37 1.51
N THR A 48 -7.99 -1.16 1.80
CA THR A 48 -9.21 -0.58 1.20
C THR A 48 -8.82 0.56 0.29
N GLY A 49 -8.98 0.40 -1.03
CA GLY A 49 -8.64 1.37 -2.06
C GLY A 49 -9.23 2.77 -1.86
N PRO A 50 -8.77 3.78 -2.62
CA PRO A 50 -9.21 5.16 -2.46
C PRO A 50 -10.72 5.37 -2.68
N ASP A 51 -11.34 4.50 -3.48
CA ASP A 51 -12.78 4.45 -3.75
C ASP A 51 -13.59 3.66 -2.71
N GLY A 52 -12.94 3.13 -1.67
CA GLY A 52 -13.57 2.28 -0.66
C GLY A 52 -13.62 0.80 -1.04
N THR A 53 -13.10 0.38 -2.19
CA THR A 53 -13.13 -1.03 -2.61
C THR A 53 -12.10 -1.87 -1.88
N PRO A 54 -12.42 -3.09 -1.41
CA PRO A 54 -11.43 -4.00 -0.86
C PRO A 54 -10.42 -4.43 -1.92
N GLN A 55 -9.13 -4.35 -1.59
CA GLN A 55 -8.02 -4.71 -2.46
C GLN A 55 -7.15 -5.76 -1.77
N HIS A 56 -6.48 -6.59 -2.56
CA HIS A 56 -5.53 -7.57 -2.05
C HIS A 56 -4.38 -7.82 -3.02
N SER A 57 -3.26 -8.29 -2.48
CA SER A 57 -2.07 -8.67 -3.25
C SER A 57 -1.31 -9.79 -2.55
N ASP A 58 -0.57 -10.56 -3.33
CA ASP A 58 0.17 -11.72 -2.84
C ASP A 58 1.27 -11.32 -1.84
N ILE A 59 1.37 -12.07 -0.75
CA ILE A 59 2.29 -11.78 0.35
C ILE A 59 3.77 -11.93 -0.02
N HIS A 60 4.06 -12.76 -1.03
CA HIS A 60 5.39 -13.02 -1.57
C HIS A 60 5.80 -11.98 -2.62
N ALA A 61 4.92 -11.04 -2.98
CA ALA A 61 5.18 -9.96 -3.93
C ALA A 61 5.09 -8.55 -3.27
N PRO A 62 5.93 -8.23 -2.26
CA PRO A 62 5.84 -6.95 -1.55
C PRO A 62 6.14 -5.74 -2.46
N GLY A 63 7.12 -5.85 -3.38
CA GLY A 63 7.46 -4.77 -4.32
C GLY A 63 6.29 -4.36 -5.23
N PRO A 64 5.72 -5.29 -6.02
CA PRO A 64 4.54 -5.02 -6.84
C PRO A 64 3.33 -4.52 -6.04
N THR A 65 3.19 -4.99 -4.80
CA THR A 65 2.14 -4.52 -3.88
C THR A 65 2.31 -3.03 -3.54
N VAL A 66 3.54 -2.61 -3.20
CA VAL A 66 3.86 -1.20 -2.94
C VAL A 66 3.59 -0.34 -4.18
N ASP A 67 4.03 -0.80 -5.36
CA ASP A 67 3.82 -0.06 -6.61
C ASP A 67 2.33 0.17 -6.90
N ARG A 68 1.50 -0.86 -6.72
CA ARG A 68 0.04 -0.75 -6.87
C ARG A 68 -0.59 0.23 -5.87
N ILE A 69 -0.16 0.18 -4.61
CA ILE A 69 -0.66 1.10 -3.58
C ILE A 69 -0.22 2.53 -3.89
N ILE A 70 1.01 2.74 -4.35
CA ILE A 70 1.48 4.07 -4.77
C ILE A 70 0.61 4.60 -5.92
N ASP A 71 0.40 3.81 -6.98
CA ASP A 71 -0.40 4.25 -8.13
C ASP A 71 -1.83 4.64 -7.72
N GLN A 72 -2.48 3.79 -6.91
CA GLN A 72 -3.82 4.04 -6.38
C GLN A 72 -3.91 5.33 -5.54
N TYR A 73 -2.92 5.62 -4.69
CA TYR A 73 -3.04 6.64 -3.64
C TYR A 73 -2.27 7.94 -3.90
N ALA A 74 -1.22 7.91 -4.72
CA ALA A 74 -0.54 9.13 -5.19
C ALA A 74 -1.39 9.90 -6.22
N GLY A 75 -2.36 9.22 -6.84
CA GLY A 75 -3.20 9.80 -7.88
C GLY A 75 -2.41 10.11 -9.15
N LEU A 76 -1.43 9.26 -9.48
CA LEU A 76 -0.67 9.34 -10.73
C LEU A 76 -1.54 9.06 -11.97
N HIS A 77 -2.76 8.54 -11.79
CA HIS A 77 -3.84 8.62 -12.77
C HIS A 77 -4.58 9.97 -12.71
N LEU A 78 -3.84 11.07 -12.94
CA LEU A 78 -4.38 12.32 -13.49
C LEU A 78 -3.84 12.44 -14.92
N GLY A 79 -4.38 11.66 -15.86
CA GLY A 79 -3.84 11.65 -17.21
C GLY A 79 -4.40 10.63 -18.20
N THR A 80 -5.71 10.62 -18.41
CA THR A 80 -6.20 10.53 -19.79
C THR A 80 -7.22 11.65 -19.99
N GLY A 81 -6.70 12.86 -20.21
CA GLY A 81 -7.39 13.76 -21.11
C GLY A 81 -7.31 13.13 -22.51
N ALA A 82 -8.43 12.58 -22.97
CA ALA A 82 -8.64 12.28 -24.38
C ALA A 82 -10.13 12.52 -24.67
N THR A 83 -10.38 13.71 -25.24
CA THR A 83 -11.54 14.16 -26.03
C THR A 83 -12.93 14.07 -25.43
#